data_AF-A0A391NW02-F1
#
_entry.id   AF-A0A391NW02-F1
#
_cell.length_a   1.000
_cell.length_b   1.000
_cell.length_c   1.000
_cell.angle_alpha   90.00
_cell.angle_beta   90.00
_cell.angle_gamma   90.00
#
_symmetry.space_group_name_H-M   'P 1'
#
loop_
_entity.id
_entity.type
_entity.pdbx_description
1 polymer ?
#
loop_
_entity_poly.entity_id
_entity_poly.type
_entity_poly.pdbx_seq_one_letter_code
_entity_poly.pdbx_strand_id
1 'polypeptide(L)'
;VFIRNKDWASASNALSAALESAPIYLKAVVGLTGVKLMLQDGEGALASADSALQIAGGQHPMQKKGREEALQTGKPFSVPTFGHPILAKLHAQRGAALAMTGCMKEAVDEYEIAMAYAPQDQHLTRDFQALLRCSEDE
;
A
#
# COMPACT_ATOMS: atom_id res chain seq x y z
N VAL A 1 -10.03 -9.09 -14.36
CA VAL A 1 -10.12 -8.92 -15.83
C VAL A 1 -9.46 -7.61 -16.28
N PHE A 2 -9.81 -6.46 -15.69
CA PHE A 2 -9.24 -5.14 -16.05
C PHE A 2 -7.72 -5.02 -15.93
N ILE A 3 -7.12 -5.44 -14.80
CA ILE A 3 -5.66 -5.43 -14.59
C ILE A 3 -4.92 -6.27 -15.64
N ARG A 4 -5.48 -7.41 -16.06
CA ARG A 4 -4.88 -8.29 -17.07
C ARG A 4 -4.92 -7.65 -18.48
N ASN A 5 -5.89 -6.78 -18.71
CA ASN A 5 -6.08 -6.06 -19.97
C ASN A 5 -5.41 -4.68 -19.98
N LYS A 6 -4.64 -4.33 -18.93
CA LYS A 6 -4.02 -3.01 -18.71
C LYS A 6 -5.01 -1.83 -18.71
N ASP A 7 -6.28 -2.11 -18.44
CA ASP A 7 -7.30 -1.08 -18.28
C ASP A 7 -7.27 -0.58 -16.84
N TRP A 8 -6.33 0.33 -16.57
CA TRP A 8 -6.05 0.86 -15.24
C TRP A 8 -7.19 1.75 -14.74
N ALA A 9 -7.85 2.51 -15.63
CA ALA A 9 -8.97 3.36 -15.26
C ALA A 9 -10.16 2.54 -14.76
N SER A 10 -10.56 1.50 -15.51
CA SER A 10 -11.63 0.60 -15.07
C SER A 10 -11.25 -0.20 -13.84
N ALA A 11 -9.98 -0.61 -13.71
CA ALA A 11 -9.48 -1.25 -12.50
C ALA A 11 -9.58 -0.34 -11.27
N SER A 12 -9.23 0.94 -11.41
CA SER A 12 -9.33 1.95 -10.35
C SER A 12 -10.77 2.13 -9.90
N ASN A 13 -11.70 2.26 -10.86
CA ASN A 13 -13.13 2.40 -10.57
C ASN A 13 -13.70 1.16 -9.85
N ALA A 14 -13.37 -0.03 -10.33
CA ALA A 14 -13.85 -1.27 -9.72
C ALA A 14 -13.31 -1.48 -8.30
N LEU A 15 -12.04 -1.13 -8.06
CA LEU A 15 -11.43 -1.23 -6.73
C LEU A 15 -11.99 -0.17 -5.77
N SER A 16 -12.21 1.05 -6.25
CA SER A 16 -12.85 2.11 -5.47
C SER A 16 -14.27 1.71 -5.05
N ALA A 17 -15.07 1.18 -5.98
CA ALA A 17 -16.41 0.65 -5.68
C ALA A 17 -16.37 -0.51 -4.67
N ALA A 18 -15.37 -1.40 -4.75
CA ALA A 18 -15.21 -2.45 -3.75
C ALA A 18 -14.92 -1.89 -2.36
N LEU A 19 -14.12 -0.82 -2.27
CA LEU A 19 -13.79 -0.15 -1.01
C LEU A 19 -14.96 0.63 -0.41
N GLU A 20 -15.92 1.09 -1.20
CA GLU A 20 -17.18 1.65 -0.66
C GLU A 20 -17.96 0.60 0.15
N SER A 21 -17.97 -0.66 -0.31
CA SER A 21 -18.64 -1.75 0.39
C SER A 21 -17.80 -2.35 1.53
N ALA A 22 -16.47 -2.35 1.40
CA ALA A 22 -15.55 -2.94 2.37
C ALA A 22 -14.31 -2.04 2.57
N PRO A 23 -14.42 -0.95 3.37
CA PRO A 23 -13.38 0.07 3.47
C PRO A 23 -12.05 -0.42 4.06
N ILE A 24 -12.08 -1.49 4.87
CA ILE A 24 -10.90 -2.08 5.50
C ILE A 24 -10.33 -3.28 4.73
N TYR A 25 -10.74 -3.47 3.46
CA TYR A 25 -10.27 -4.60 2.65
C TYR A 25 -8.88 -4.32 2.07
N LEU A 26 -7.83 -4.66 2.84
CA LEU A 26 -6.44 -4.31 2.52
C LEU A 26 -6.00 -4.73 1.10
N LYS A 27 -6.41 -5.92 0.63
CA LYS A 27 -6.03 -6.38 -0.73
C LYS A 27 -6.55 -5.45 -1.82
N ALA A 28 -7.76 -4.89 -1.66
CA ALA A 28 -8.28 -3.91 -2.60
C ALA A 28 -7.54 -2.58 -2.51
N VAL A 29 -7.20 -2.12 -1.30
CA VAL A 29 -6.41 -0.89 -1.13
C VAL A 29 -5.02 -1.03 -1.76
N VAL A 30 -4.30 -2.13 -1.49
CA VAL A 30 -2.99 -2.45 -2.12
C VAL A 30 -3.09 -2.55 -3.64
N GLY A 31 -4.20 -3.12 -4.14
CA GLY A 31 -4.49 -3.16 -5.57
C GLY A 31 -4.68 -1.75 -6.14
N LEU A 32 -5.45 -0.90 -5.46
CA LEU A 32 -5.74 0.47 -5.88
C LEU A 32 -4.47 1.33 -5.88
N THR A 33 -3.65 1.24 -4.84
CA THR A 33 -2.33 1.88 -4.78
C THR A 33 -1.50 1.53 -6.01
N GLY A 34 -1.42 0.23 -6.35
CA GLY A 34 -0.69 -0.21 -7.54
C GLY A 34 -1.26 0.35 -8.84
N VAL A 35 -2.59 0.41 -8.97
CA VAL A 35 -3.24 0.99 -10.16
C VAL A 35 -2.98 2.49 -10.26
N LYS A 36 -2.98 3.23 -9.15
CA LYS A 36 -2.68 4.67 -9.14
C LYS A 36 -1.23 4.97 -9.54
N LEU A 37 -0.28 4.15 -9.10
CA LEU A 37 1.10 4.21 -9.59
C LEU A 37 1.17 4.04 -11.11
N MET A 38 0.42 3.07 -11.67
CA MET A 38 0.35 2.86 -13.12
C MET A 38 -0.32 4.01 -13.87
N LEU A 39 -1.20 4.77 -13.21
CA LEU A 39 -1.86 5.97 -13.74
C LEU A 39 -1.01 7.25 -13.57
N GLN A 40 0.21 7.14 -13.03
CA GLN A 40 1.07 8.25 -12.67
C GLN A 40 0.48 9.21 -11.61
N ASP A 41 -0.51 8.74 -10.86
CA ASP A 41 -1.10 9.46 -9.72
C ASP A 41 -0.28 9.17 -8.46
N GLY A 42 0.86 9.87 -8.32
CA GLY A 42 1.79 9.70 -7.19
C GLY A 42 1.16 10.07 -5.85
N GLU A 43 0.50 11.23 -5.76
CA GLU A 43 -0.16 11.68 -4.53
C GLU A 43 -1.30 10.75 -4.11
N GLY A 44 -2.15 10.34 -5.06
CA GLY A 44 -3.24 9.42 -4.77
C GLY A 44 -2.75 8.02 -4.43
N ALA A 45 -1.65 7.57 -5.03
CA ALA A 45 -0.99 6.32 -4.65
C ALA A 45 -0.45 6.40 -3.21
N LEU A 46 0.25 7.48 -2.85
CA LEU A 46 0.79 7.69 -1.51
C LEU A 46 -0.31 7.67 -0.46
N ALA A 47 -1.39 8.42 -0.67
CA ALA A 47 -2.54 8.44 0.23
C ALA A 47 -3.18 7.05 0.40
N SER A 48 -3.24 6.26 -0.68
CA SER A 48 -3.78 4.89 -0.64
C SER A 48 -2.84 3.93 0.10
N ALA A 49 -1.52 4.08 -0.08
CA ALA A 49 -0.50 3.30 0.63
C ALA A 49 -0.53 3.59 2.14
N ASP A 50 -0.63 4.86 2.54
CA ASP A 50 -0.73 5.26 3.95
C ASP A 50 -2.00 4.69 4.61
N SER A 51 -3.13 4.74 3.90
CA SER A 51 -4.38 4.12 4.35
C SER A 51 -4.23 2.61 4.56
N ALA A 52 -3.59 1.92 3.62
CA ALA A 52 -3.28 0.50 3.74
C ALA A 52 -2.37 0.19 4.93
N LEU A 53 -1.36 1.03 5.22
CA LEU A 53 -0.48 0.84 6.38
C LEU A 53 -1.23 1.03 7.69
N GLN A 54 -2.16 2.00 7.75
CA GLN A 54 -3.02 2.17 8.91
C GLN A 54 -3.92 0.94 9.14
N ILE A 55 -4.49 0.37 8.08
CA ILE A 55 -5.29 -0.86 8.16
C ILE A 55 -4.41 -2.03 8.65
N ALA A 56 -3.20 -2.15 8.11
CA ALA A 56 -2.25 -3.20 8.45
C ALA A 56 -1.79 -3.12 9.92
N GLY A 57 -1.52 -1.91 10.41
CA GLY A 57 -1.12 -1.66 11.80
C GLY A 57 -2.29 -1.63 12.79
N GLY A 58 -3.53 -1.87 12.35
CA GLY A 58 -4.70 -1.79 13.22
C GLY A 58 -5.06 -0.37 13.69
N GLN A 59 -4.54 0.65 13.01
CA GLN A 59 -4.68 2.07 13.35
C GLN A 59 -5.82 2.77 12.61
N HIS A 60 -6.48 2.09 11.68
CA HIS A 60 -7.59 2.67 10.91
C HIS A 60 -8.77 3.06 11.84
N PRO A 61 -9.45 4.19 11.63
CA PRO A 61 -10.54 4.66 12.50
C PRO A 61 -11.64 3.63 12.75
N MET A 62 -12.02 2.85 11.73
CA MET A 62 -13.00 1.77 11.88
C MET A 62 -12.51 0.62 12.76
N GLN A 63 -11.20 0.32 12.75
CA GLN A 63 -10.63 -0.70 13.63
C GLN A 63 -10.53 -0.18 15.07
N LYS A 64 -10.22 1.10 15.27
CA LYS A 64 -10.25 1.75 16.59
C LYS A 64 -11.65 1.70 17.19
N LYS A 65 -12.67 2.11 16.42
CA LYS A 65 -14.08 2.03 16.84
C LYS A 65 -14.51 0.60 17.16
N GLY A 66 -14.15 -0.37 16.31
CA GLY A 66 -14.43 -1.78 16.57
C GLY A 66 -13.78 -2.32 17.86
N ARG A 67 -12.56 -1.87 18.20
CA ARG A 67 -11.90 -2.18 19.47
C ARG A 67 -12.62 -1.57 20.67
N GLU A 68 -13.08 -0.33 20.55
CA GLU A 68 -13.85 0.35 21.60
C GLU A 68 -15.19 -0.34 21.85
N GLU A 69 -15.92 -0.71 20.80
CA GLU A 69 -17.17 -1.46 20.90
C GLU A 69 -16.94 -2.86 21.50
N ALA A 70 -15.84 -3.51 21.15
CA ALA A 70 -15.44 -4.79 21.75
C ALA A 70 -15.16 -4.68 23.25
N LEU A 71 -14.48 -3.60 23.69
CA LEU A 71 -14.26 -3.31 25.10
C LEU A 71 -15.57 -3.10 25.86
N GLN A 72 -16.54 -2.43 25.24
CA GLN A 72 -17.85 -2.18 25.85
C GLN A 72 -18.75 -3.42 25.91
N THR A 73 -18.75 -4.23 24.85
CA THR A 73 -19.68 -5.36 24.68
C THR A 73 -19.12 -6.70 25.12
N GLY A 74 -17.81 -6.78 25.38
CA GLY A 74 -17.09 -8.03 25.62
C GLY A 74 -16.97 -8.93 24.40
N LYS A 75 -17.46 -8.52 23.22
CA LYS A 75 -17.37 -9.30 21.98
C LYS A 75 -15.95 -9.17 21.41
N PRO A 76 -15.28 -10.28 21.06
CA PRO A 76 -13.93 -10.22 20.51
C PRO A 76 -13.91 -9.50 19.16
N PHE A 77 -13.04 -8.50 19.03
CA PHE A 77 -12.70 -7.87 17.77
C PHE A 77 -11.34 -8.36 17.28
N SER A 78 -11.30 -8.96 16.10
CA SER A 78 -10.05 -9.39 15.46
C SER A 78 -9.66 -8.41 14.36
N VAL A 79 -8.46 -7.83 14.46
CA VAL A 79 -7.83 -7.21 13.29
C VAL A 79 -7.28 -8.31 12.38
N PRO A 80 -7.39 -8.19 11.05
CA PRO A 80 -6.73 -9.13 10.16
C PRO A 80 -5.22 -9.04 10.35
N THR A 81 -4.56 -10.18 10.53
CA THR A 81 -3.09 -10.25 10.50
C THR A 81 -2.65 -10.36 9.05
N PHE A 82 -1.70 -9.52 8.63
CA PHE A 82 -1.22 -9.51 7.25
C PHE A 82 0.18 -10.11 7.19
N GLY A 83 0.42 -10.96 6.18
CA GLY A 83 1.71 -11.63 6.01
C GLY A 83 2.78 -10.70 5.47
N HIS A 84 4.05 -11.06 5.75
CA HIS A 84 5.25 -10.37 5.26
C HIS A 84 5.19 -9.96 3.77
N PRO A 85 4.68 -10.79 2.82
CA PRO A 85 4.62 -10.39 1.41
C PRO A 85 3.73 -9.17 1.12
N ILE A 86 2.63 -9.00 1.87
CA ILE A 86 1.75 -7.84 1.69
C ILE A 86 2.42 -6.58 2.23
N LEU A 87 3.09 -6.70 3.39
CA LEU A 87 3.82 -5.59 4.00
C LEU A 87 4.98 -5.14 3.11
N ALA A 88 5.78 -6.08 2.59
CA ALA A 88 6.84 -5.80 1.63
C ALA A 88 6.33 -5.01 0.42
N LYS A 89 5.26 -5.52 -0.21
CA LYS A 89 4.65 -4.86 -1.38
C LYS A 89 4.14 -3.45 -1.05
N LEU A 90 3.55 -3.27 0.12
CA LEU A 90 2.96 -2.01 0.52
C LEU A 90 4.03 -0.93 0.75
N HIS A 91 5.11 -1.27 1.45
CA HIS A 91 6.26 -0.39 1.63
C HIS A 91 6.91 -0.06 0.28
N ALA A 92 7.09 -1.04 -0.62
CA ALA A 92 7.60 -0.79 -1.96
C ALA A 92 6.71 0.17 -2.79
N GLN A 93 5.39 -0.02 -2.72
CA GLN A 93 4.43 0.86 -3.40
C GLN A 93 4.42 2.28 -2.82
N ARG A 94 4.58 2.42 -1.49
CA ARG A 94 4.72 3.71 -0.82
C ARG A 94 6.01 4.40 -1.26
N GLY A 95 7.12 3.69 -1.29
CA GLY A 95 8.41 4.19 -1.77
C GLY A 95 8.34 4.65 -3.23
N ALA A 96 7.70 3.87 -4.11
CA ALA A 96 7.46 4.28 -5.49
C ALA A 96 6.63 5.57 -5.60
N ALA A 97 5.59 5.71 -4.77
CA ALA A 97 4.76 6.92 -4.75
C ALA A 97 5.55 8.14 -4.26
N LEU A 98 6.36 7.98 -3.21
CA LEU A 98 7.24 9.04 -2.68
C LEU A 98 8.27 9.49 -3.72
N ALA A 99 8.87 8.55 -4.44
CA ALA A 99 9.80 8.87 -5.53
C ALA A 99 9.12 9.71 -6.63
N MET A 100 7.87 9.36 -7.00
CA MET A 100 7.10 10.12 -7.97
C MET A 100 6.74 11.54 -7.49
N THR A 101 6.63 11.75 -6.17
CA THR A 101 6.37 13.06 -5.58
C THR A 101 7.65 13.83 -5.21
N GLY A 102 8.83 13.32 -5.58
CA GLY A 102 10.14 13.96 -5.33
C GLY A 102 10.71 13.75 -3.92
N CYS A 103 10.10 12.89 -3.11
CA CYS A 103 10.57 12.56 -1.76
C CYS A 103 11.55 11.36 -1.82
N MET A 104 12.69 11.54 -2.48
CA MET A 104 13.61 10.44 -2.79
C MET A 104 14.21 9.77 -1.56
N LYS A 105 14.53 10.55 -0.51
CA LYS A 105 15.09 10.00 0.73
C LYS A 105 14.09 9.08 1.43
N GLU A 106 12.86 9.53 1.61
CA GLU A 106 11.79 8.74 2.21
C GLU A 106 11.43 7.53 1.33
N ALA A 107 11.57 7.66 0.00
CA ALA A 107 11.40 6.53 -0.90
C ALA A 107 12.45 5.43 -0.62
N VAL A 108 13.72 5.80 -0.44
CA VAL A 108 14.79 4.85 -0.09
C VAL A 108 14.48 4.14 1.22
N ASP A 109 14.12 4.88 2.26
CA ASP A 109 13.77 4.32 3.58
C ASP A 109 12.65 3.28 3.47
N GLU A 110 11.62 3.54 2.65
CA GLU A 110 10.51 2.62 2.40
C GLU A 110 10.93 1.34 1.67
N TYR A 111 11.81 1.43 0.67
CA TYR A 111 12.34 0.26 -0.01
C TYR A 111 13.22 -0.60 0.90
N GLU A 112 14.01 0.00 1.79
CA GLU A 112 14.77 -0.74 2.80
C GLU A 112 13.85 -1.54 3.74
N ILE A 113 12.76 -0.92 4.21
CA ILE A 113 11.76 -1.63 5.01
C ILE A 113 11.14 -2.77 4.22
N ALA A 114 10.76 -2.53 2.94
CA ALA A 114 10.22 -3.57 2.09
C ALA A 114 11.18 -4.76 1.94
N MET A 115 12.49 -4.51 1.81
CA MET A 115 13.51 -5.55 1.67
C MET A 115 13.72 -6.33 2.97
N ALA A 116 13.53 -5.70 4.14
CA ALA A 116 13.53 -6.42 5.41
C ALA A 116 12.39 -7.44 5.49
N TYR A 117 11.24 -7.16 4.87
CA TYR A 117 10.11 -8.11 4.79
C TYR A 117 10.29 -9.19 3.72
N ALA A 118 10.96 -8.89 2.61
CA ALA A 118 11.14 -9.81 1.49
C ALA A 118 12.55 -9.69 0.86
N PRO A 119 13.60 -10.16 1.54
CA PRO A 119 14.99 -9.93 1.13
C PRO A 119 15.41 -10.66 -0.15
N GLN A 120 14.62 -11.66 -0.58
CA GLN A 120 14.88 -12.43 -1.80
C GLN A 120 13.99 -12.02 -2.97
N ASP A 121 13.19 -10.95 -2.83
CA ASP A 121 12.35 -10.46 -3.92
C ASP A 121 13.20 -9.72 -4.97
N GLN A 122 13.34 -10.35 -6.14
CA GLN A 122 14.12 -9.81 -7.25
C GLN A 122 13.46 -8.58 -7.89
N HIS A 123 12.13 -8.49 -7.87
CA HIS A 123 11.42 -7.32 -8.36
C HIS A 123 11.71 -6.13 -7.48
N LEU A 124 11.63 -6.33 -6.15
CA LEU A 124 11.94 -5.29 -5.18
C LEU A 124 13.39 -4.82 -5.29
N THR A 125 14.33 -5.76 -5.41
CA THR A 125 15.76 -5.44 -5.59
C THR A 125 15.99 -4.59 -6.84
N ARG A 126 15.34 -4.95 -7.96
CA ARG A 126 15.45 -4.22 -9.22
C ARG A 126 14.88 -2.80 -9.10
N ASP A 127 13.70 -2.68 -8.49
CA ASP A 127 13.01 -1.39 -8.35
C ASP A 127 13.78 -0.45 -7.40
N PHE A 128 14.37 -0.98 -6.32
CA PHE A 128 15.25 -0.23 -5.43
C PHE A 128 16.54 0.24 -6.12
N GLN A 129 17.19 -0.61 -6.92
CA GLN A 129 18.36 -0.20 -7.70
C GLN A 129 18.03 0.86 -8.75
N ALA A 130 16.83 0.84 -9.33
CA ALA A 130 16.38 1.88 -10.23
C ALA A 130 16.20 3.22 -9.50
N LEU A 131 15.64 3.19 -8.29
CA LEU A 131 15.51 4.36 -7.42
C LEU A 131 16.86 4.98 -7.09
N LEU A 132 17.83 4.18 -6.64
CA LEU A 132 19.15 4.68 -6.24
C LEU A 132 19.87 5.40 -7.39
N ARG A 133 19.80 4.86 -8.61
CA ARG A 133 20.36 5.53 -9.79
C ARG A 133 19.74 6.90 -10.03
N CYS A 134 18.42 7.02 -9.89
CA CYS A 134 17.73 8.29 -10.04
C CYS A 134 18.09 9.30 -8.93
N SER A 135 18.41 8.83 -7.72
CA SER A 135 18.80 9.71 -6.60
C SER A 135 20.24 10.22 -6.68
N GLU A 136 21.11 9.58 -7.48
CA GLU A 136 22.50 10.02 -7.69
C GLU A 136 22.62 11.12 -8.75
N ASP A 137 21.57 11.34 -9.55
CA ASP A 137 21.52 12.31 -10.65
C ASP A 137 20.95 13.70 -10.23
N GLU A 138 20.53 13.89 -8.97
CA GLU A 138 20.06 15.16 -8.37
C GLU A 138 21.17 15.96 -7.68
#